data_AF-A0A374TBB2-F1
#
_entry.id   AF-A0A374TBB2-F1
#
_cell.length_a   1.000
_cell.length_b   1.000
_cell.length_c   1.000
_cell.angle_alpha   90.00
_cell.angle_beta   90.00
_cell.angle_gamma   90.00
#
_symmetry.space_group_name_H-M   'P 1'
#
loop_
_entity.id
_entity.type
_entity.pdbx_description
1 polymer ?
#
loop_
_entity_poly.entity_id
_entity_poly.type
_entity_poly.pdbx_seq_one_letter_code
_entity_poly.pdbx_strand_id
1 'polypeptide(L)'
;MDIKLPNITVHMNESAVEGSGSYGLIQGGQFINVPAALKSESDDEIRRFFLHAFCNAAGMFNEQQRKDRDDYVTINLNNVKSNCKSAFTKITKNYTMQGSFDYFSITLAASTDYSNGSGNTIMKTGNYSIAKTYSLSYNDIYFLNERYLPYIARTDNYIELDDTYYPNGQKLTEAERLQLQTQLNNQRGLYGEPPLSGRATLIEW
;
A
#
# COMPACT_ATOMS: atom_id res chain seq x y z
N MET A 1 -3.63 -21.48 -6.65
CA MET A 1 -3.31 -21.59 -5.22
C MET A 1 -3.58 -20.21 -4.66
N ASP A 2 -4.55 -20.10 -3.77
CA ASP A 2 -5.00 -18.79 -3.29
C ASP A 2 -4.37 -18.53 -1.92
N ILE A 3 -3.71 -17.38 -1.76
CA ILE A 3 -3.21 -16.95 -0.45
C ILE A 3 -4.36 -16.24 0.25
N LYS A 4 -4.78 -16.75 1.40
CA LYS A 4 -5.80 -16.13 2.25
C LYS A 4 -5.12 -15.43 3.42
N LEU A 5 -5.08 -14.10 3.35
CA LEU A 5 -4.80 -13.24 4.50
C LEU A 5 -6.14 -12.85 5.15
N PRO A 6 -6.15 -12.36 6.40
CA PRO A 6 -7.37 -11.82 7.01
C PRO A 6 -8.02 -10.79 6.09
N ASN A 7 -9.19 -11.14 5.53
CA ASN A 7 -9.98 -10.32 4.61
C ASN A 7 -9.35 -10.00 3.23
N ILE A 8 -8.20 -10.59 2.85
CA ILE A 8 -7.61 -10.44 1.51
C ILE A 8 -7.34 -11.82 0.91
N THR A 9 -7.80 -12.06 -0.31
CA THR A 9 -7.51 -13.24 -1.12
C THR A 9 -6.67 -12.81 -2.30
N VAL A 10 -5.50 -13.43 -2.46
CA VAL A 10 -4.62 -13.23 -3.62
C VAL A 10 -4.83 -14.38 -4.59
N HIS A 11 -5.18 -14.08 -5.83
CA HIS A 11 -5.26 -15.10 -6.89
C HIS A 11 -4.67 -14.60 -8.21
N MET A 12 -4.24 -15.54 -9.04
CA MET A 12 -3.80 -15.24 -10.41
C MET A 12 -5.04 -15.10 -11.29
N ASN A 13 -5.15 -13.99 -12.01
CA ASN A 13 -6.28 -13.75 -12.91
C ASN A 13 -5.81 -13.28 -14.29
N GLU A 14 -6.07 -14.12 -15.30
CA GLU A 14 -5.64 -13.89 -16.68
C GLU A 14 -6.46 -12.79 -17.39
N SER A 15 -7.63 -12.44 -16.85
CA SER A 15 -8.53 -11.41 -17.40
C SER A 15 -8.55 -10.11 -16.59
N ALA A 16 -7.80 -10.04 -15.49
CA ALA A 16 -7.81 -8.89 -14.60
C ALA A 16 -7.06 -7.70 -15.19
N VAL A 17 -7.52 -6.50 -14.83
CA VAL A 17 -6.77 -5.25 -15.04
C VAL A 17 -5.51 -5.30 -14.18
N GLU A 18 -4.37 -4.91 -14.75
CA GLU A 18 -3.12 -4.73 -14.02
C GLU A 18 -3.36 -3.84 -12.78
N GLY A 19 -2.85 -4.26 -11.61
CA GLY A 19 -3.05 -3.51 -10.37
C GLY A 19 -4.48 -3.49 -9.82
N SER A 20 -5.38 -4.38 -10.26
CA SER A 20 -6.75 -4.39 -9.72
C SER A 20 -6.84 -5.00 -8.32
N GLY A 21 -7.42 -4.21 -7.41
CA GLY A 21 -7.73 -4.57 -6.03
C GLY A 21 -8.71 -3.59 -5.40
N SER A 22 -9.13 -3.87 -4.17
CA SER A 22 -10.01 -2.97 -3.40
C SER A 22 -9.20 -1.91 -2.64
N TYR A 23 -9.77 -0.72 -2.45
CA TYR A 23 -9.18 0.34 -1.63
C TYR A 23 -9.74 0.31 -0.21
N GLY A 24 -8.91 -0.02 0.77
CA GLY A 24 -9.34 -0.16 2.17
C GLY A 24 -10.29 -1.34 2.39
N LEU A 25 -10.70 -1.59 3.63
CA LEU A 25 -11.61 -2.71 3.97
C LEU A 25 -13.03 -2.46 3.43
N ILE A 26 -13.43 -3.17 2.37
CA ILE A 26 -14.76 -3.04 1.74
C ILE A 26 -15.86 -3.96 2.32
N GLN A 27 -15.62 -4.59 3.48
CA GLN A 27 -16.43 -5.68 4.06
C GLN A 27 -16.46 -6.96 3.20
N GLY A 28 -16.40 -8.13 3.84
CA GLY A 28 -16.29 -9.42 3.13
C GLY A 28 -14.88 -9.69 2.58
N GLY A 29 -14.78 -10.65 1.65
CA GLY A 29 -13.51 -11.03 1.03
C GLY A 29 -13.07 -10.02 -0.03
N GLN A 30 -11.86 -9.48 0.12
CA GLN A 30 -11.25 -8.55 -0.84
C GLN A 30 -10.26 -9.30 -1.71
N PHE A 31 -10.13 -8.92 -2.98
CA PHE A 31 -9.27 -9.62 -3.93
C PHE A 31 -8.10 -8.73 -4.38
N ILE A 32 -6.91 -9.30 -4.41
CA ILE A 32 -5.78 -8.79 -5.18
C ILE A 32 -5.66 -9.68 -6.42
N ASN A 33 -5.94 -9.12 -7.59
CA ASN A 33 -5.84 -9.85 -8.84
C ASN A 33 -4.43 -9.71 -9.41
N VAL A 34 -3.67 -10.79 -9.35
CA VAL A 34 -2.30 -10.81 -9.86
C VAL A 34 -2.35 -11.09 -11.36
N PRO A 35 -1.82 -10.20 -12.22
CA PRO A 35 -1.76 -10.43 -13.66
C PRO A 35 -0.85 -11.60 -13.98
N ALA A 36 -1.26 -12.44 -14.93
CA ALA A 36 -0.50 -13.63 -15.31
C ALA A 36 0.91 -13.34 -15.83
N ALA A 37 1.15 -12.13 -16.34
CA ALA A 37 2.47 -11.65 -16.75
C ALA A 37 3.51 -11.75 -15.61
N LEU A 38 3.10 -11.55 -14.34
CA LEU A 38 4.03 -11.66 -13.19
C LEU A 38 4.61 -13.06 -12.99
N LYS A 39 4.07 -14.11 -13.62
CA LYS A 39 4.63 -15.48 -13.52
C LYS A 39 6.07 -15.58 -14.04
N SER A 40 6.45 -14.71 -14.96
CA SER A 40 7.77 -14.71 -15.62
C SER A 40 8.61 -13.48 -15.27
N GLU A 41 8.18 -12.69 -14.29
CA GLU A 41 8.88 -11.48 -13.87
C GLU A 41 9.89 -11.78 -12.75
N SER A 42 10.80 -10.83 -12.49
CA SER A 42 11.76 -10.96 -11.40
C SER A 42 11.11 -10.82 -10.02
N ASP A 43 11.80 -11.33 -9.00
CA ASP A 43 11.38 -11.18 -7.60
C ASP A 43 11.14 -9.72 -7.22
N ASP A 44 11.94 -8.79 -7.76
CA ASP A 44 11.78 -7.34 -7.51
C ASP A 44 10.50 -6.77 -8.12
N GLU A 45 10.11 -7.18 -9.32
CA GLU A 45 8.84 -6.75 -9.95
C GLU A 45 7.63 -7.36 -9.23
N ILE A 46 7.74 -8.63 -8.81
CA ILE A 46 6.71 -9.30 -8.00
C ILE A 46 6.55 -8.57 -6.67
N ARG A 47 7.65 -8.27 -5.97
CA ARG A 47 7.65 -7.52 -4.70
C ARG A 47 7.04 -6.13 -4.87
N ARG A 48 7.44 -5.40 -5.92
CA ARG A 48 6.91 -4.07 -6.26
C ARG A 48 5.39 -4.10 -6.43
N PHE A 49 4.87 -5.07 -7.19
CA PHE A 49 3.44 -5.24 -7.38
C PHE A 49 2.71 -5.46 -6.04
N PHE A 50 3.22 -6.34 -5.20
CA PHE A 50 2.57 -6.62 -3.92
C PHE A 50 2.64 -5.44 -2.94
N LEU A 51 3.75 -4.70 -2.88
CA LEU A 51 3.84 -3.47 -2.09
C LEU A 51 2.77 -2.46 -2.52
N HIS A 52 2.64 -2.21 -3.84
CA HIS A 52 1.60 -1.36 -4.40
C HIS A 52 0.19 -1.86 -4.03
N ALA A 53 -0.09 -3.15 -4.26
CA ALA A 53 -1.40 -3.73 -4.01
C ALA A 53 -1.78 -3.70 -2.52
N PHE A 54 -0.82 -3.91 -1.61
CA PHE A 54 -1.05 -3.81 -0.18
C PHE A 54 -1.27 -2.37 0.30
N CYS A 55 -0.56 -1.39 -0.27
CA CYS A 55 -0.87 0.03 -0.05
C CYS A 55 -2.32 0.35 -0.45
N ASN A 56 -2.77 -0.14 -1.60
CA ASN A 56 -4.15 0.05 -2.04
C ASN A 56 -5.14 -0.63 -1.07
N ALA A 57 -4.88 -1.87 -0.67
CA ALA A 57 -5.70 -2.58 0.31
C ALA A 57 -5.72 -1.88 1.70
N ALA A 58 -4.65 -1.16 2.06
CA ALA A 58 -4.57 -0.30 3.24
C ALA A 58 -5.24 1.09 3.04
N GLY A 59 -5.89 1.33 1.91
CA GLY A 59 -6.69 2.53 1.64
C GLY A 59 -5.95 3.67 0.94
N MET A 60 -4.74 3.44 0.43
CA MET A 60 -4.03 4.42 -0.38
C MET A 60 -4.60 4.41 -1.80
N PHE A 61 -5.04 5.57 -2.29
CA PHE A 61 -5.36 5.72 -3.71
C PHE A 61 -4.08 5.92 -4.51
N ASN A 62 -4.07 5.47 -5.76
CA ASN A 62 -2.90 5.65 -6.62
C ASN A 62 -2.57 7.13 -6.82
N GLU A 63 -1.28 7.47 -6.72
CA GLU A 63 -0.81 8.86 -6.81
C GLU A 63 -1.20 9.52 -8.15
N GLN A 64 -1.20 8.79 -9.27
CA GLN A 64 -1.66 9.32 -10.56
C GLN A 64 -3.18 9.59 -10.64
N GLN A 65 -3.96 9.13 -9.67
CA GLN A 65 -5.42 9.36 -9.59
C GLN A 65 -5.79 10.55 -8.71
N ARG A 66 -4.80 11.25 -8.12
CA ARG A 66 -5.07 12.46 -7.34
C ARG A 66 -5.77 13.53 -8.17
N LYS A 67 -6.59 14.35 -7.51
CA LYS A 67 -7.32 15.44 -8.18
C LYS A 67 -6.37 16.52 -8.75
N ASP A 68 -5.23 16.74 -8.09
CA ASP A 68 -4.19 17.73 -8.41
C ASP A 68 -3.09 17.19 -9.33
N ARG A 69 -3.15 15.92 -9.76
CA ARG A 69 -2.07 15.28 -10.52
C ARG A 69 -1.69 15.99 -11.84
N ASP A 70 -2.60 16.74 -12.46
CA ASP A 70 -2.31 17.44 -13.73
C ASP A 70 -1.31 18.61 -13.55
N ASP A 71 -1.05 19.06 -12.30
CA ASP A 71 -0.01 20.05 -12.00
C ASP A 71 1.40 19.43 -12.00
N TYR A 72 1.49 18.09 -12.01
CA TYR A 72 2.73 17.34 -11.81
C TYR A 72 3.01 16.36 -12.95
N VAL A 73 1.97 15.75 -13.53
CA VAL A 73 2.11 14.73 -14.57
C VAL A 73 1.16 14.96 -15.73
N THR A 74 1.60 14.54 -16.92
CA THR A 74 0.78 14.43 -18.12
C THR A 74 0.47 12.96 -18.38
N ILE A 75 -0.81 12.64 -18.59
CA ILE A 75 -1.27 11.29 -18.97
C ILE A 75 -1.49 11.22 -20.48
N ASN A 76 -0.92 10.20 -21.13
CA ASN A 76 -1.21 9.88 -22.52
C ASN A 76 -2.10 8.63 -22.63
N LEU A 77 -3.41 8.83 -22.56
CA LEU A 77 -4.40 7.74 -22.61
C LEU A 77 -4.42 6.95 -23.93
N ASN A 78 -3.82 7.48 -25.01
CA ASN A 78 -3.69 6.75 -26.29
C ASN A 78 -2.63 5.65 -26.20
N ASN A 79 -1.65 5.80 -25.30
CA ASN A 79 -0.62 4.80 -25.05
C ASN A 79 -1.04 3.75 -24.00
N VAL A 80 -2.21 3.90 -23.38
CA VAL A 80 -2.69 3.01 -22.31
C VAL A 80 -3.52 1.85 -22.89
N LYS A 81 -3.32 0.63 -22.37
CA LYS A 81 -4.17 -0.54 -22.68
C LYS A 81 -5.64 -0.23 -22.41
N SER A 82 -6.55 -0.65 -23.30
CA SER A 82 -7.97 -0.27 -23.22
C SER A 82 -8.63 -0.61 -21.88
N ASN A 83 -8.32 -1.78 -21.32
CA ASN A 83 -8.80 -2.25 -20.02
C ASN A 83 -8.13 -1.57 -18.79
N CYS A 84 -7.08 -0.76 -18.99
CA CYS A 84 -6.32 -0.13 -17.90
C CYS A 84 -6.57 1.38 -17.78
N LYS A 85 -7.39 1.98 -18.65
CA LYS A 85 -7.63 3.44 -18.65
C LYS A 85 -8.20 3.96 -17.33
N SER A 86 -8.99 3.14 -16.62
CA SER A 86 -9.55 3.50 -15.31
C SER A 86 -8.49 3.73 -14.24
N ALA A 87 -7.28 3.15 -14.36
CA ALA A 87 -6.16 3.36 -13.44
C ALA A 87 -5.61 4.80 -13.47
N PHE A 88 -5.99 5.60 -14.47
CA PHE A 88 -5.64 7.01 -14.63
C PHE A 88 -6.83 7.96 -14.44
N THR A 89 -8.02 7.44 -14.13
CA THR A 89 -9.18 8.28 -13.83
C THR A 89 -8.97 8.96 -12.48
N LYS A 90 -9.10 10.30 -12.44
CA LYS A 90 -9.02 11.07 -11.20
C LYS A 90 -10.13 10.66 -10.22
N ILE A 91 -9.81 10.56 -8.94
CA ILE A 91 -10.77 10.28 -7.87
C ILE A 91 -11.04 11.59 -7.13
N THR A 92 -12.29 12.05 -7.17
CA THR A 92 -12.71 13.36 -6.65
C THR A 92 -13.71 13.28 -5.50
N LYS A 93 -14.13 12.07 -5.11
CA LYS A 93 -15.08 11.80 -4.02
C LYS A 93 -14.54 10.69 -3.13
N ASN A 94 -14.81 10.77 -1.82
CA ASN A 94 -14.38 9.79 -0.82
C ASN A 94 -12.89 9.41 -0.96
N TYR A 95 -12.06 10.41 -1.31
CA TYR A 95 -10.65 10.23 -1.57
C TYR A 95 -9.85 10.78 -0.39
N THR A 96 -8.66 10.22 -0.15
CA THR A 96 -7.68 10.81 0.76
C THR A 96 -6.38 11.08 0.01
N MET A 97 -5.74 12.21 0.30
CA MET A 97 -4.42 12.58 -0.19
C MET A 97 -3.54 12.92 1.01
N GLN A 98 -2.26 12.56 0.95
CA GLN A 98 -1.29 12.85 1.99
C GLN A 98 -0.16 13.68 1.38
N GLY A 99 0.14 14.82 1.99
CA GLY A 99 1.25 15.69 1.58
C GLY A 99 1.22 16.15 0.12
N SER A 100 2.39 16.63 -0.33
CA SER A 100 2.66 17.00 -1.73
C SER A 100 2.62 15.78 -2.66
N PHE A 101 2.48 16.02 -3.96
CA PHE A 101 2.57 14.95 -4.96
C PHE A 101 3.92 14.23 -4.89
N ASP A 102 3.89 12.91 -4.77
CA ASP A 102 5.07 12.09 -4.52
C ASP A 102 5.48 11.25 -5.74
N TYR A 103 6.48 11.73 -6.49
CA TYR A 103 7.05 11.00 -7.62
C TYR A 103 7.73 9.67 -7.25
N PHE A 104 7.98 9.44 -5.96
CA PHE A 104 8.61 8.22 -5.46
C PHE A 104 7.62 7.31 -4.73
N SER A 105 6.33 7.64 -4.70
CA SER A 105 5.33 6.74 -4.11
C SER A 105 5.32 5.41 -4.86
N ILE A 106 5.23 4.29 -4.13
CA ILE A 106 5.01 2.97 -4.70
C ILE A 106 3.67 2.88 -5.45
N THR A 107 2.75 3.79 -5.16
CA THR A 107 1.43 3.87 -5.77
C THR A 107 1.40 4.65 -7.08
N LEU A 108 2.50 5.34 -7.44
CA LEU A 108 2.63 6.05 -8.71
C LEU A 108 3.03 5.08 -9.83
N ALA A 109 2.28 5.11 -10.92
CA ALA A 109 2.66 4.44 -12.16
C ALA A 109 3.99 5.00 -12.73
N ALA A 110 4.92 4.11 -13.06
CA ALA A 110 6.10 4.45 -13.85
C ALA A 110 5.69 4.76 -15.30
N SER A 111 6.55 5.47 -16.05
CA SER A 111 6.20 5.94 -17.40
C SER A 111 5.80 4.84 -18.38
N THR A 112 6.30 3.62 -18.19
CA THR A 112 6.03 2.47 -19.06
C THR A 112 4.90 1.56 -18.55
N ASP A 113 4.40 1.76 -17.33
CA ASP A 113 3.33 0.94 -16.79
C ASP A 113 2.04 1.12 -17.60
N TYR A 114 1.23 0.06 -17.70
CA TYR A 114 -0.05 0.03 -18.43
C TYR A 114 0.05 0.34 -19.94
N SER A 115 1.27 0.35 -20.52
CA SER A 115 1.48 0.71 -21.92
C SER A 115 0.95 -0.35 -22.88
N ASN A 116 0.32 0.08 -23.98
CA ASN A 116 -0.07 -0.77 -25.10
C ASN A 116 1.06 -0.98 -26.14
N GLY A 117 2.29 -0.53 -25.84
CA GLY A 117 3.44 -0.59 -26.74
C GLY A 117 3.66 0.66 -27.58
N SER A 118 2.75 1.64 -27.54
CA SER A 118 2.85 2.88 -28.34
C SER A 118 3.62 4.01 -27.65
N GLY A 119 4.22 3.73 -26.48
CA GLY A 119 5.07 4.66 -25.73
C GLY A 119 4.66 4.83 -24.27
N ASN A 120 5.13 5.92 -23.65
CA ASN A 120 4.89 6.19 -22.24
C ASN A 120 3.43 6.59 -21.97
N THR A 121 2.87 6.10 -20.86
CA THR A 121 1.48 6.35 -20.43
C THR A 121 1.37 7.57 -19.53
N ILE A 122 2.42 7.86 -18.77
CA ILE A 122 2.52 8.96 -17.81
C ILE A 122 3.92 9.57 -17.84
N MET A 123 4.01 10.89 -17.78
CA MET A 123 5.27 11.64 -17.77
C MET A 123 5.16 12.78 -16.76
N LYS A 124 6.26 13.24 -16.19
CA LYS A 124 6.27 14.51 -15.44
C LYS A 124 5.93 15.65 -16.39
N THR A 125 5.31 16.72 -15.88
CA THR A 125 5.20 17.99 -16.59
C THR A 125 6.59 18.43 -17.06
N GLY A 126 6.72 18.86 -18.31
CA GLY A 126 8.02 19.09 -18.96
C GLY A 126 8.60 17.86 -19.68
N ASN A 127 7.83 16.77 -19.81
CA ASN A 127 8.16 15.58 -20.61
C ASN A 127 9.37 14.78 -20.09
N TYR A 128 9.50 14.68 -18.76
CA TYR A 128 10.52 13.85 -18.10
C TYR A 128 9.94 12.50 -17.67
N SER A 129 10.73 11.43 -17.82
CA SER A 129 10.32 10.08 -17.44
C SER A 129 10.19 9.92 -15.92
N ILE A 130 9.30 9.02 -15.51
CA ILE A 130 9.10 8.55 -14.14
C ILE A 130 9.65 7.12 -14.07
N ALA A 131 10.61 6.91 -13.17
CA ALA A 131 11.24 5.61 -12.96
C ALA A 131 10.31 4.67 -12.17
N LYS A 132 10.58 3.36 -12.25
CA LYS A 132 9.96 2.39 -11.34
C LYS A 132 10.50 2.59 -9.93
N THR A 133 9.60 2.52 -8.95
CA THR A 133 9.93 2.47 -7.52
C THR A 133 9.77 1.04 -7.00
N TYR A 134 10.70 0.58 -6.17
CA TYR A 134 10.70 -0.78 -5.57
C TYR A 134 10.53 -0.79 -4.04
N SER A 135 10.38 0.39 -3.42
CA SER A 135 10.25 0.57 -1.98
C SER A 135 9.15 1.59 -1.66
N LEU A 136 8.64 1.56 -0.43
CA LEU A 136 7.75 2.61 0.06
C LEU A 136 8.51 3.93 0.16
N SER A 137 7.89 5.03 -0.26
CA SER A 137 8.41 6.37 -0.03
C SER A 137 8.21 6.78 1.44
N TYR A 138 8.80 7.92 1.82
CA TYR A 138 8.51 8.52 3.12
C TYR A 138 7.01 8.83 3.30
N ASN A 139 6.33 9.36 2.27
CA ASN A 139 4.91 9.70 2.36
C ASN A 139 4.02 8.45 2.40
N ASP A 140 4.43 7.36 1.73
CA ASP A 140 3.74 6.07 1.82
C ASP A 140 3.80 5.54 3.27
N ILE A 141 5.00 5.51 3.86
CA ILE A 141 5.23 5.08 5.24
C ILE A 141 4.46 5.98 6.22
N TYR A 142 4.48 7.29 6.00
CA TYR A 142 3.76 8.25 6.82
C TYR A 142 2.25 8.01 6.76
N PHE A 143 1.67 7.81 5.57
CA PHE A 143 0.23 7.53 5.41
C PHE A 143 -0.20 6.32 6.25
N LEU A 144 0.59 5.25 6.21
CA LEU A 144 0.31 4.00 6.91
C LEU A 144 0.43 4.18 8.43
N ASN A 145 1.49 4.81 8.93
CA ASN A 145 1.71 5.00 10.37
C ASN A 145 0.68 5.93 11.03
N GLU A 146 0.11 6.88 10.29
CA GLU A 146 -0.97 7.74 10.79
C GLU A 146 -2.32 7.01 10.92
N ARG A 147 -2.48 5.83 10.30
CA ARG A 147 -3.75 5.08 10.27
C ARG A 147 -3.70 3.76 11.01
N TYR A 148 -2.53 3.13 11.03
CA TYR A 148 -2.35 1.78 11.55
C TYR A 148 -1.25 1.78 12.60
N LEU A 149 -1.61 1.31 13.79
CA LEU A 149 -0.63 0.97 14.81
C LEU A 149 0.00 -0.38 14.44
N PRO A 150 1.34 -0.51 14.51
CA PRO A 150 2.02 -1.73 14.13
C PRO A 150 1.94 -2.74 15.29
N TYR A 151 0.83 -3.45 15.38
CA TYR A 151 0.64 -4.45 16.43
C TYR A 151 1.43 -5.72 16.16
N ILE A 152 2.07 -6.25 17.19
CA ILE A 152 2.51 -7.64 17.21
C ILE A 152 1.27 -8.52 17.41
N ALA A 153 1.15 -9.59 16.62
CA ALA A 153 0.03 -10.51 16.71
C ALA A 153 0.01 -11.24 18.06
N ARG A 154 -1.15 -11.28 18.69
CA ARG A 154 -1.36 -11.88 20.02
C ARG A 154 -2.65 -12.70 20.07
N THR A 155 -2.69 -13.68 20.97
CA THR A 155 -3.86 -14.54 21.23
C THR A 155 -4.66 -14.11 22.47
N ASP A 156 -4.14 -13.16 23.25
CA ASP A 156 -4.82 -12.50 24.34
C ASP A 156 -5.26 -11.07 23.97
N ASN A 157 -5.84 -10.34 24.92
CA ASN A 157 -6.39 -9.00 24.66
C ASN A 157 -5.36 -7.86 24.80
N TYR A 158 -4.12 -8.17 25.17
CA TYR A 158 -3.07 -7.16 25.31
C TYR A 158 -2.70 -6.59 23.93
N ILE A 159 -2.43 -5.30 23.90
CA ILE A 159 -1.72 -4.64 22.81
C ILE A 159 -0.23 -4.78 23.07
N GLU A 160 0.49 -5.12 22.02
CA GLU A 160 1.94 -5.03 21.97
C GLU A 160 2.34 -4.38 20.64
N LEU A 161 3.18 -3.33 20.72
CA LEU A 161 3.61 -2.56 19.56
C LEU A 161 4.96 -3.07 19.06
N ASP A 162 5.09 -3.21 17.74
CA ASP A 162 6.34 -3.47 17.05
C ASP A 162 7.37 -2.37 17.35
N ASP A 163 8.66 -2.70 17.24
CA ASP A 163 9.75 -1.75 17.51
C ASP A 163 9.89 -0.68 16.43
N THR A 164 9.20 -0.84 15.30
CA THR A 164 9.29 0.00 14.12
C THR A 164 7.97 0.74 13.89
N TYR A 165 7.82 1.86 14.62
CA TYR A 165 6.68 2.76 14.49
C TYR A 165 7.13 4.21 14.29
N TYR A 166 6.63 4.87 13.24
CA TYR A 166 6.98 6.25 12.89
C TYR A 166 5.77 7.21 12.88
N PRO A 167 5.12 7.45 14.04
CA PRO A 167 4.07 8.46 14.11
C PRO A 167 4.67 9.82 13.74
N ASN A 168 3.94 10.61 12.96
CA ASN A 168 4.44 11.87 12.43
C ASN A 168 5.78 11.76 11.65
N GLY A 169 6.11 10.57 11.15
CA GLY A 169 7.32 10.32 10.37
C GLY A 169 8.62 10.32 11.15
N GLN A 170 8.57 10.23 12.48
CA GLN A 170 9.74 10.03 13.35
C GLN A 170 9.60 8.74 14.14
N LYS A 171 10.66 7.93 14.20
CA LYS A 171 10.63 6.66 14.94
C LYS A 171 10.46 6.96 16.43
N LEU A 172 9.51 6.31 17.09
CA LEU A 172 9.44 6.36 18.54
C LEU A 172 10.69 5.75 19.17
N THR A 173 11.17 6.34 20.25
CA THR A 173 12.10 5.69 21.17
C THR A 173 11.43 4.50 21.85
N GLU A 174 12.22 3.58 22.39
CA GLU A 174 11.67 2.44 23.14
C GLU A 174 10.80 2.89 24.32
N ALA A 175 11.20 3.94 25.03
CA ALA A 175 10.44 4.49 26.15
C ALA A 175 9.10 5.08 25.70
N GLU A 176 9.07 5.87 24.62
CA GLU A 176 7.83 6.42 24.06
C GLU A 176 6.90 5.32 23.56
N ARG A 177 7.45 4.31 22.89
CA ARG A 177 6.69 3.14 22.42
C ARG A 177 6.06 2.38 23.59
N LEU A 178 6.83 2.09 24.64
CA LEU A 178 6.34 1.41 25.84
C LEU A 178 5.28 2.25 26.55
N GLN A 179 5.49 3.56 26.68
CA GLN A 179 4.50 4.46 27.27
C GLN A 179 3.17 4.44 26.50
N LEU A 180 3.21 4.51 25.17
CA LEU A 180 2.02 4.40 24.32
C LEU A 180 1.34 3.03 24.48
N GLN A 181 2.10 1.94 24.48
CA GLN A 181 1.59 0.58 24.69
C GLN A 181 0.88 0.45 26.05
N THR A 182 1.50 0.92 27.13
CA THR A 182 0.91 0.91 28.47
C THR A 182 -0.36 1.76 28.52
N GLN A 183 -0.37 2.95 27.91
CA GLN A 183 -1.56 3.79 27.84
C GLN A 183 -2.73 3.06 27.15
N LEU A 184 -2.47 2.42 26.00
CA LEU A 184 -3.50 1.71 25.24
C LEU A 184 -4.03 0.47 25.99
N ASN A 185 -3.16 -0.25 26.71
CA ASN A 185 -3.58 -1.38 27.55
C ASN A 185 -4.38 -0.92 28.77
N ASN A 186 -3.97 0.16 29.44
CA ASN A 186 -4.68 0.71 30.58
C ASN A 186 -6.10 1.17 30.19
N GLN A 187 -6.28 1.75 29.00
CA GLN A 187 -7.61 2.10 28.45
C GLN A 187 -8.52 0.87 28.28
N ARG A 188 -7.96 -0.34 28.19
CA ARG A 188 -8.67 -1.62 28.12
C ARG A 188 -8.80 -2.32 29.48
N GLY A 189 -8.32 -1.70 30.56
CA GLY A 189 -8.28 -2.32 31.89
C GLY A 189 -7.25 -3.44 32.03
N LEU A 190 -6.25 -3.49 31.13
CA LEU A 190 -5.15 -4.44 31.17
C LEU A 190 -3.91 -3.73 31.74
N TYR A 191 -3.37 -4.24 32.83
CA TYR A 191 -2.30 -3.59 33.58
C TYR A 191 -1.04 -4.45 33.64
N GLY A 192 0.11 -3.80 33.57
CA GLY A 192 1.42 -4.46 33.57
C GLY A 192 1.92 -4.80 32.17
N GLU A 193 3.05 -5.50 32.12
CA GLU A 193 3.68 -5.90 30.86
C GLU A 193 2.89 -7.03 30.17
N PRO A 194 2.65 -6.95 28.85
CA PRO A 194 2.06 -8.04 28.10
C PRO A 194 2.88 -9.33 28.26
N PRO A 195 2.27 -10.46 28.67
CA PRO A 195 3.01 -11.71 28.87
C PRO A 195 3.51 -12.26 27.54
N LEU A 196 4.73 -12.81 27.52
CA LEU A 196 5.30 -13.42 26.32
C LEU A 196 4.49 -14.62 25.81
N SER A 197 3.84 -15.36 26.72
CA SER A 197 2.98 -16.50 26.37
C SER A 197 1.74 -16.12 25.55
N GLY A 198 1.38 -14.83 25.50
CA GLY A 198 0.26 -14.34 24.71
C GLY A 198 0.63 -13.94 23.27
N ARG A 199 1.92 -13.91 22.91
CA ARG A 199 2.33 -13.66 21.51
C ARG A 199 1.91 -14.81 20.62
N ALA A 200 1.35 -14.49 19.45
CA ALA A 200 1.01 -15.50 18.45
C ALA A 200 2.29 -16.14 17.90
N THR A 201 2.25 -17.45 17.65
CA THR A 201 3.36 -18.15 17.02
C THR A 201 3.48 -17.72 15.57
N LEU A 202 4.63 -17.14 15.22
CA LEU A 202 4.98 -16.91 13.82
C LEU A 202 5.21 -18.26 13.15
N ILE A 203 4.49 -18.51 12.06
CA ILE A 203 4.75 -19.66 11.20
C ILE A 203 5.84 -19.21 10.24
N GLU A 204 7.05 -19.76 10.38
CA GLU A 204 8.08 -19.60 9.36
C GLU A 204 7.59 -20.23 8.06
N TRP A 205 7.63 -19.46 6.98
CA TRP A 205 7.23 -19.86 5.63
C TRP A 205 8.44 -19.89 4.71
#